data_AF-A0A0C1DC98-F1
#
_entry.id   AF-A0A0C1DC98-F1
#
_cell.length_a   1.000
_cell.length_b   1.000
_cell.length_c   1.000
_cell.angle_alpha   90.00
_cell.angle_beta   90.00
_cell.angle_gamma   90.00
#
_symmetry.space_group_name_H-M   'P 1'
#
loop_
_entity.id
_entity.type
_entity.pdbx_description
1 polymer ?
#
loop_
_entity_poly.entity_id
_entity_poly.type
_entity_poly.pdbx_seq_one_letter_code
_entity_poly.pdbx_strand_id
1 'polypeptide(L)' 'MNFPFLIVGILSVVFGIIMMVKHKFYKYKSSDMLFAAKLKVFSSSAILVLFGIMILINELKKLVN' A
#
# COMPACT_ATOMS: atom_id res chain seq x y z
N MET A 1 1.19 18.50 14.19
CA MET A 1 0.78 17.12 13.83
C MET A 1 -0.72 17.07 13.61
N ASN A 2 -1.16 16.54 12.47
CA ASN A 2 -2.58 16.35 12.17
C ASN A 2 -2.96 14.88 12.37
N PHE A 3 -3.61 14.59 13.50
CA PHE A 3 -4.10 13.25 13.84
C PHE A 3 -4.93 12.55 12.75
N PRO A 4 -5.83 13.23 12.01
CA PRO A 4 -6.59 12.60 10.94
C PRO A 4 -5.68 12.04 9.83
N PHE A 5 -4.66 12.80 9.41
CA PHE A 5 -3.74 12.36 8.36
C PHE A 5 -2.85 11.20 8.82
N LEU A 6 -2.46 11.20 10.10
CA LEU A 6 -1.68 10.12 10.68
C LEU A 6 -2.49 8.80 10.68
N ILE A 7 -3.77 8.86 11.09
CA ILE A 7 -4.69 7.71 11.05
C ILE A 7 -4.89 7.21 9.61
N VAL A 8 -5.14 8.12 8.65
CA VAL A 8 -5.29 7.75 7.23
C VAL A 8 -4.02 7.13 6.66
N GLY A 9 -2.85 7.61 7.06
CA GLY A 9 -1.55 7.04 6.68
C GLY A 9 -1.40 5.60 7.17
N ILE A 10 -1.66 5.36 8.46
CA ILE A 10 -1.61 4.02 9.06
C ILE A 10 -2.60 3.08 8.35
N LEU A 11 -3.85 3.50 8.18
CA LEU A 11 -4.87 2.69 7.53
C LEU A 11 -4.48 2.34 6.08
N SER A 12 -3.96 3.32 5.33
CA SER A 12 -3.53 3.10 3.94
C SER A 12 -2.41 2.06 3.84
N VAL A 13 -1.43 2.10 4.75
CA VAL A 13 -0.36 1.10 4.82
C VAL A 13 -0.94 -0.28 5.16
N VAL A 14 -1.77 -0.38 6.20
CA VAL A 14 -2.35 -1.65 6.64
C VAL A 14 -3.20 -2.29 5.54
N PHE A 15 -4.10 -1.53 4.92
CA PHE A 15 -4.94 -2.03 3.83
C PHE A 15 -4.13 -2.45 2.60
N GLY A 16 -3.11 -1.66 2.24
CA GLY A 16 -2.23 -1.98 1.11
C GLY A 16 -1.44 -3.27 1.34
N ILE A 17 -0.91 -3.49 2.55
CA ILE A 17 -0.21 -4.73 2.93
C ILE A 17 -1.16 -5.93 2.87
N ILE A 18 -2.38 -5.80 3.43
CA ILE A 18 -3.39 -6.87 3.40
C ILE A 18 -3.72 -7.26 1.95
N MET A 19 -3.96 -6.27 1.08
CA MET A 19 -4.25 -6.50 -0.33
C MET A 19 -3.10 -7.19 -1.06
N MET A 20 -1.85 -6.79 -0.80
CA MET A 20 -0.66 -7.44 -1.36
C MET A 20 -0.53 -8.91 -0.94
N VAL A 21 -0.74 -9.20 0.35
CA VAL A 21 -0.65 -10.56 0.89
C VAL A 21 -1.77 -11.45 0.35
N LYS A 22 -2.98 -10.88 0.15
CA LYS A 22 -4.13 -11.62 -0.40
C LYS A 22 -4.00 -11.87 -1.91
N HIS A 23 -3.43 -10.93 -2.66
CA HIS A 23 -3.31 -11.00 -4.12
C HIS A 23 -1.89 -11.37 -4.56
N LYS A 24 -1.33 -12.44 -3.99
CA LYS A 24 -0.05 -13.02 -4.44
C LYS A 24 -0.18 -13.46 -5.91
N PHE A 25 0.35 -12.64 -6.81
CA PHE A 25 0.33 -12.90 -8.25
C PHE A 25 1.33 -13.99 -8.66
N TYR A 26 2.39 -14.20 -7.87
CA TYR A 26 3.47 -15.16 -8.11
C TYR A 26 3.03 -16.64 -8.16
N LYS A 27 1.78 -16.95 -7.80
CA LYS A 27 1.24 -18.32 -7.84
C LYS A 27 0.76 -18.73 -9.24
N TYR A 28 0.60 -17.77 -10.16
CA TYR A 28 0.02 -17.98 -11.49
C TYR A 28 1.12 -17.95 -12.55
N LYS A 29 0.93 -18.68 -13.66
CA LYS A 29 1.84 -18.60 -14.80
C LYS A 29 1.72 -17.21 -15.43
N SER A 30 2.85 -16.66 -15.88
CA SER A 30 2.92 -15.33 -16.50
C SER A 30 2.04 -15.19 -17.77
N SER A 31 1.72 -16.31 -18.42
CA SER A 31 0.84 -16.37 -19.59
C SER A 31 -0.66 -16.32 -19.26
N ASP A 32 -1.05 -16.47 -17.99
CA ASP A 32 -2.45 -16.48 -17.59
C ASP A 32 -3.01 -15.07 -17.39
N MET A 33 -4.24 -14.84 -17.87
CA MET A 33 -4.95 -13.57 -17.65
C MET A 33 -5.12 -13.24 -16.15
N LEU A 34 -5.21 -14.26 -15.29
CA LEU A 34 -5.26 -14.14 -13.84
C LEU A 34 -3.96 -13.57 -13.24
N PHE A 35 -2.80 -13.82 -13.86
CA PHE A 35 -1.52 -13.24 -13.44
C PHE A 35 -1.54 -11.73 -13.67
N ALA A 36 -1.91 -11.28 -14.87
CA ALA A 36 -1.99 -9.86 -15.20
C ALA A 36 -2.98 -9.10 -14.31
N ALA A 37 -4.15 -9.69 -14.03
CA ALA A 37 -5.14 -9.12 -13.13
C ALA A 37 -4.60 -8.97 -11.69
N LYS A 38 -3.99 -10.03 -11.14
CA LYS A 38 -3.44 -9.99 -9.78
C LYS A 38 -2.21 -9.09 -9.66
N LEU A 39 -1.37 -9.04 -10.69
CA LEU A 39 -0.24 -8.13 -10.77
C LEU A 39 -0.73 -6.67 -10.71
N LYS A 40 -1.76 -6.32 -11.49
CA LYS A 40 -2.33 -4.97 -11.47
C LYS A 40 -2.85 -4.60 -10.07
N VAL A 41 -3.59 -5.49 -9.42
CA VAL A 41 -4.08 -5.27 -8.05
C VAL A 41 -2.93 -5.14 -7.06
N PHE A 42 -1.90 -5.97 -7.17
CA PHE A 42 -0.71 -5.89 -6.33
C PHE A 42 0.04 -4.57 -6.51
N SER A 43 0.25 -4.12 -7.74
CA SER A 43 0.90 -2.84 -8.06
C SER A 43 0.11 -1.65 -7.53
N SER A 44 -1.22 -1.63 -7.70
CA SER A 44 -2.08 -0.59 -7.13
C SER A 44 -2.01 -0.56 -5.60
N SER A 45 -1.97 -1.74 -4.98
CA SER A 45 -1.80 -1.87 -3.52
C SER A 45 -0.43 -1.38 -3.06
N ALA A 46 0.62 -1.60 -3.86
CA ALA A 46 1.97 -1.10 -3.59
C ALA A 46 2.02 0.42 -3.57
N ILE A 47 1.39 1.05 -4.55
CA ILE A 47 1.28 2.50 -4.64
C ILE A 47 0.54 3.06 -3.41
N LEU A 48 -0.53 2.39 -2.98
CA LEU A 48 -1.28 2.77 -1.77
C LEU A 48 -0.39 2.71 -0.50
N VAL A 49 0.42 1.65 -0.35
CA VAL A 49 1.37 1.53 0.77
C VAL A 49 2.40 2.65 0.73
N LEU A 50 2.99 2.93 -0.43
CA LEU A 50 3.97 4.00 -0.59
C LEU A 50 3.39 5.38 -0.24
N PHE A 51 2.15 5.65 -0.64
CA PHE A 51 1.43 6.86 -0.25
C PHE A 51 1.22 6.94 1.27
N GLY A 52 0.78 5.85 1.88
CA GLY A 52 0.60 5.78 3.34
C GLY A 52 1.91 6.04 4.10
N ILE A 53 3.01 5.45 3.66
CA ILE A 53 4.35 5.68 4.23
C ILE A 53 4.77 7.15 4.07
N MET A 54 4.56 7.74 2.89
CA MET A 54 4.90 9.14 2.63
C MET A 54 4.14 10.10 3.57
N ILE A 55 2.86 9.85 3.80
CA ILE A 55 2.04 10.62 4.75
C ILE A 55 2.60 10.48 6.17
N LEU A 56 2.96 9.26 6.59
CA LEU A 56 3.54 9.02 7.91
C LEU A 56 4.88 9.72 8.10
N ILE A 57 5.78 9.65 7.11
CA ILE A 57 7.07 10.36 7.15
C ILE A 57 6.84 11.87 7.29
N ASN A 58 5.89 12.43 6.54
CA ASN A 58 5.58 13.86 6.60
C ASN A 58 5.04 14.28 7.98
N GLU A 59 4.12 13.52 8.55
CA GLU A 59 3.58 13.81 9.89
C GLU A 59 4.61 13.60 11.00
N LEU A 60 5.49 12.59 10.89
CA LEU A 60 6.61 12.39 11.81
C LEU A 60 7.62 13.54 11.73
N LYS A 61 7.90 14.06 10.52
CA LYS A 61 8.82 15.19 10.34
C LYS A 61 8.31 16.46 11.02
N LYS A 62 6.99 16.70 11.01
CA LYS A 62 6.33 17.80 11.76
C LYS A 62 6.34 17.63 13.28
N LEU A 63 6.77 16.49 13.78
CA LEU A 63 6.85 16.16 15.20
C LEU A 63 8.26 16.43 15.73
N VAL A 64 9.27 16.23 14.87
CA VAL A 64 10.68 16.47 15.17
C VAL A 64 11.10 17.93 14.93
N ASN A 65 10.42 18.62 14.02
CA ASN A 65 10.74 19.98 13.57
C ASN A 65 9.52 20.89 13.69
#